data_AF-A0AB37XMY9-F1
#
_entry.id   AF-A0AB37XMY9-F1
#
_cell.length_a   1.000
_cell.length_b   1.000
_cell.length_c   1.000
_cell.angle_alpha   90.00
_cell.angle_beta   90.00
_cell.angle_gamma   90.00
#
_symmetry.space_group_name_H-M   'P 1'
#
loop_
_entity.id
_entity.type
_entity.pdbx_description
1 polymer ?
#
loop_
_entity_poly.entity_id
_entity_poly.type
_entity_poly.pdbx_seq_one_letter_code
_entity_poly.pdbx_strand_id
1 'polypeptide(L)'
;ALTLPYFLAGHHAFTYRNDLLFIASGMFIIRLVVAKVLLPLFTKPAPKPVLGNMSFKVARLYILEQVIDYLNQKSTFETSFKYGNVIKEYHDKLAFLKTVEKDDENSKELERLQKIAFNVETKTLESLVDEGQITNSVLENYMRYAERTQVYRQASLIRRMIVLLRGALLKRRVQTRVNSASSLSVTDNLMELNKINKLVHYNVVSRLSKETTKDNTLEVGMVCDGYLMRIENLTPSNFFNSASEDTITKIKLNALREQRRILRELIDTDEVSEGTALKLREAINYDEMVIVDSMT
;
A
#
# COMPACT_ATOMS: atom_id res chain seq x y z
N ALA A 1 2.08 47.46 -37.46
CA ALA A 1 2.17 46.77 -38.76
C ALA A 1 2.95 45.48 -38.57
N LEU A 2 2.30 44.31 -38.63
CA LEU A 2 3.02 43.03 -38.54
C LEU A 2 2.87 42.24 -39.85
N THR A 3 4.05 41.96 -40.42
CA THR A 3 4.48 40.81 -41.25
C THR A 3 4.16 40.68 -42.75
N LEU A 4 3.26 41.44 -43.39
CA LEU A 4 3.08 41.35 -44.85
C LEU A 4 3.64 42.56 -45.64
N PRO A 5 4.48 42.35 -46.66
CA PRO A 5 5.08 43.41 -47.47
C PRO A 5 4.01 44.12 -48.31
N TYR A 6 4.20 45.42 -48.57
CA TYR A 6 3.28 46.22 -49.39
C TYR A 6 3.42 45.92 -50.89
N PHE A 7 4.56 45.40 -51.31
CA PHE A 7 4.86 45.09 -52.71
C PHE A 7 5.30 43.64 -52.83
N LEU A 8 4.87 42.99 -53.91
CA LEU A 8 5.30 41.66 -54.32
C LEU A 8 6.57 41.77 -55.18
N ALA A 9 7.23 40.64 -55.45
CA ALA A 9 8.36 40.59 -56.37
C ALA A 9 7.96 41.20 -57.73
N GLY A 10 8.75 42.18 -58.21
CA GLY A 10 8.42 42.94 -59.42
C GLY A 10 7.77 44.32 -59.21
N HIS A 11 7.79 44.87 -57.98
CA HIS A 11 7.28 46.22 -57.66
C HIS A 11 5.76 46.41 -57.85
N HIS A 12 5.00 45.33 -57.98
CA HIS A 12 3.55 45.38 -58.01
C HIS A 12 2.98 45.50 -56.58
N ALA A 13 1.99 46.38 -56.40
CA ALA A 13 1.30 46.53 -55.12
C ALA A 13 0.58 45.23 -54.75
N PHE A 14 0.69 44.81 -53.48
CA PHE A 14 -0.01 43.62 -52.99
C PHE A 14 -1.48 43.93 -52.72
N THR A 15 -2.31 43.83 -53.75
CA THR A 15 -3.74 44.22 -53.72
C THR A 15 -4.54 43.51 -52.62
N TYR A 16 -4.29 42.22 -52.37
CA TYR A 16 -5.06 41.41 -51.41
C TYR A 16 -4.48 41.40 -49.99
N ARG A 17 -3.49 42.25 -49.69
CA ARG A 17 -2.82 42.29 -48.39
C ARG A 17 -3.81 42.50 -47.23
N ASN A 18 -4.73 43.44 -47.40
CA ASN A 18 -5.66 43.82 -46.35
C ASN A 18 -6.71 42.71 -46.13
N ASP A 19 -7.19 42.07 -47.19
CA ASP A 19 -8.12 40.94 -47.11
C ASP A 19 -7.49 39.75 -46.36
N LEU A 20 -6.21 39.46 -46.65
CA LEU A 20 -5.48 38.39 -45.98
C LEU A 20 -5.25 38.70 -44.49
N LEU A 21 -4.90 39.95 -44.15
CA LEU A 21 -4.78 40.38 -42.76
C LEU A 21 -6.13 40.35 -42.01
N PHE A 22 -7.22 40.70 -42.70
CA PHE A 22 -8.56 40.66 -42.13
C PHE A 22 -9.00 39.22 -41.82
N ILE A 23 -8.81 38.29 -42.77
CA ILE A 23 -9.13 36.87 -42.57
C ILE A 23 -8.23 36.27 -41.49
N ALA A 24 -6.92 36.56 -41.51
CA ALA A 24 -5.97 36.01 -40.54
C ALA A 24 -6.26 36.49 -39.10
N SER A 25 -6.59 37.78 -38.92
CA SER A 25 -6.98 38.32 -37.62
C SER A 25 -8.32 37.76 -37.14
N GLY A 26 -9.31 37.65 -38.03
CA GLY A 26 -10.59 37.01 -37.73
C GLY A 26 -10.43 35.56 -37.29
N MET A 27 -9.65 34.77 -38.02
CA MET A 27 -9.36 33.37 -37.68
C MET A 27 -8.68 33.25 -36.31
N PHE A 28 -7.73 34.14 -36.00
CA PHE A 28 -7.04 34.13 -34.71
C PHE A 28 -7.98 34.44 -33.54
N ILE A 29 -8.85 35.43 -33.70
CA ILE A 29 -9.87 35.78 -32.70
C ILE A 29 -10.83 34.61 -32.50
N ILE A 30 -11.35 34.03 -33.58
CA ILE A 30 -12.26 32.87 -33.51
C ILE A 30 -11.58 31.71 -32.78
N ARG A 31 -10.31 31.42 -33.08
CA ARG A 31 -9.54 30.35 -32.42
C ARG A 31 -9.42 30.59 -30.91
N LEU A 32 -9.12 31.82 -30.49
CA LEU A 32 -9.02 32.16 -29.07
C LEU A 32 -10.37 32.03 -28.35
N VAL A 33 -11.45 32.52 -28.96
CA VAL A 33 -12.80 32.42 -28.41
C VAL A 33 -13.22 30.95 -28.28
N VAL A 34 -13.04 30.16 -29.34
CA VAL A 34 -13.32 28.72 -29.34
C VAL A 34 -12.51 28.01 -28.25
N ALA A 35 -11.21 28.27 -28.16
CA ALA A 35 -10.36 27.66 -27.14
C ALA A 35 -10.75 28.06 -25.70
N LYS A 36 -11.28 29.28 -25.48
CA LYS A 36 -11.68 29.74 -24.14
C LYS A 36 -13.09 29.31 -23.75
N VAL A 37 -14.00 29.15 -24.70
CA VAL A 37 -15.42 28.86 -24.43
C VAL A 37 -15.75 27.37 -24.59
N LEU A 38 -15.26 26.70 -25.64
CA LEU A 38 -15.59 25.29 -25.89
C LEU A 38 -14.73 24.34 -25.07
N LEU A 39 -13.44 24.67 -24.84
CA LEU A 39 -12.54 23.82 -24.07
C LEU A 39 -13.06 23.50 -22.65
N PRO A 40 -13.51 24.47 -21.82
CA PRO A 40 -14.04 24.17 -20.47
C PRO A 40 -15.38 23.41 -20.49
N LEU A 41 -16.04 23.31 -21.64
CA LEU A 41 -17.30 22.58 -21.81
C LEU A 41 -17.06 21.09 -22.10
N PHE A 42 -15.93 20.76 -22.75
CA PHE A 42 -15.51 19.38 -23.05
C PHE A 42 -14.48 18.81 -22.06
N THR A 43 -13.77 19.66 -21.32
CA THR A 43 -12.90 19.21 -20.23
C THR A 43 -13.71 19.07 -18.95
N LYS A 44 -13.53 17.95 -18.25
CA LYS A 44 -14.08 17.80 -16.90
C LYS A 44 -13.49 18.94 -16.04
N PRO A 45 -14.29 19.56 -15.14
CA PRO A 45 -13.74 20.56 -14.22
C PRO A 45 -12.56 19.91 -13.48
N ALA A 46 -11.41 20.58 -13.50
CA ALA A 46 -10.31 20.19 -12.64
C ALA A 46 -10.86 20.11 -11.20
N PRO A 47 -10.51 19.05 -10.43
CA PRO A 47 -10.90 18.99 -9.04
C PRO A 47 -10.51 20.31 -8.38
N LYS A 48 -11.46 20.92 -7.65
CA LYS A 48 -11.24 22.19 -6.98
C LYS A 48 -9.98 22.02 -6.13
N PRO A 49 -8.96 22.89 -6.24
CA PRO A 49 -7.78 22.78 -5.39
C PRO A 49 -8.26 22.98 -3.94
N VAL A 50 -8.44 21.86 -3.24
CA VAL A 50 -8.48 21.86 -1.78
C VAL A 50 -7.09 22.33 -1.42
N LEU A 51 -6.98 23.50 -0.80
CA LEU A 51 -5.69 24.04 -0.34
C LEU A 51 -4.89 22.88 0.27
N GLY A 52 -3.80 22.52 -0.40
CA GLY A 52 -2.98 21.36 -0.07
C GLY A 52 -2.69 21.32 1.40
N ASN A 53 -3.10 20.22 2.05
CA ASN A 53 -2.81 19.81 3.43
C ASN A 53 -3.77 18.70 3.88
N MET A 54 -4.17 17.77 3.01
CA MET A 54 -4.80 16.56 3.55
C MET A 54 -3.79 15.85 4.49
N SER A 55 -4.22 15.61 5.72
CA SER A 55 -3.47 14.80 6.69
C SER A 55 -3.35 13.36 6.19
N PHE A 56 -2.43 12.60 6.80
CA PHE A 56 -2.24 11.20 6.42
C PHE A 56 -3.56 10.41 6.43
N LYS A 57 -4.33 10.52 7.51
CA LYS A 57 -5.59 9.78 7.67
C LYS A 57 -6.65 10.20 6.66
N VAL A 58 -6.83 11.50 6.40
CA VAL A 58 -7.83 11.99 5.45
C VAL A 58 -7.50 11.52 4.04
N ALA A 59 -6.24 11.68 3.61
CA ALA A 59 -5.79 11.21 2.31
C ALA A 59 -5.89 9.68 2.18
N ARG A 60 -5.56 8.94 3.25
CA ARG A 60 -5.68 7.47 3.28
C ARG A 60 -7.13 7.02 3.16
N LEU A 61 -8.05 7.64 3.90
CA LEU A 61 -9.48 7.36 3.81
C LEU A 61 -9.99 7.59 2.38
N TYR A 62 -9.65 8.73 1.78
CA TYR A 62 -10.02 9.05 0.41
C TYR A 62 -9.52 8.00 -0.60
N ILE A 63 -8.24 7.61 -0.50
CA ILE A 63 -7.66 6.56 -1.36
C ILE A 63 -8.43 5.24 -1.20
N LEU A 64 -8.74 4.82 0.03
CA LEU A 64 -9.44 3.55 0.27
C LEU A 64 -10.89 3.60 -0.26
N GLU A 65 -11.59 4.72 -0.10
CA GLU A 65 -12.95 4.91 -0.65
C GLU A 65 -12.95 4.82 -2.18
N GLN A 66 -12.03 5.52 -2.85
CA GLN A 66 -11.90 5.48 -4.31
C GLN A 66 -11.53 4.07 -4.82
N VAL A 67 -10.73 3.32 -4.08
CA VAL A 67 -10.37 1.93 -4.43
C VAL A 67 -11.57 1.00 -4.27
N ILE A 68 -12.37 1.16 -3.20
CA ILE A 68 -13.60 0.40 -3.02
C ILE A 68 -14.55 0.65 -4.18
N ASP A 69 -14.73 1.91 -4.59
CA ASP A 69 -15.56 2.27 -5.75
C ASP A 69 -15.03 1.66 -7.05
N TYR A 70 -13.72 1.71 -7.27
CA TYR A 70 -13.07 1.08 -8.42
C TYR A 70 -13.31 -0.44 -8.44
N LEU A 71 -13.17 -1.12 -7.30
CA LEU A 71 -13.41 -2.56 -7.17
C LEU A 71 -14.88 -2.92 -7.38
N ASN A 72 -15.80 -2.12 -6.84
CA ASN A 72 -17.24 -2.29 -7.06
C ASN A 72 -17.62 -2.18 -8.54
N GLN A 73 -17.03 -1.23 -9.28
CA GLN A 73 -17.28 -1.07 -10.72
C GLN A 73 -16.70 -2.21 -11.57
N LYS A 74 -15.63 -2.87 -11.10
CA LYS A 74 -14.99 -4.01 -11.77
C LYS A 74 -15.60 -5.36 -11.42
N SER A 75 -16.39 -5.44 -10.35
CA SER A 75 -17.07 -6.65 -9.91
C SER A 75 -18.17 -7.06 -10.90
N THR A 76 -18.12 -8.29 -11.39
CA THR A 76 -19.19 -8.92 -12.19
C THR A 76 -19.93 -9.96 -11.36
N PHE A 77 -21.07 -10.47 -11.84
CA PHE A 77 -21.84 -11.50 -11.12
C PHE A 77 -20.98 -12.73 -10.77
N GLU A 78 -20.16 -13.22 -11.72
CA GLU A 78 -19.30 -14.39 -11.54
C GLU A 78 -18.11 -14.13 -10.61
N THR A 79 -17.62 -12.89 -10.54
CA THR A 79 -16.43 -12.52 -9.75
C THR A 79 -16.77 -11.87 -8.42
N SER A 80 -18.07 -11.63 -8.16
CA SER A 80 -18.58 -10.87 -7.01
C SER A 80 -18.10 -11.40 -5.66
N PHE A 81 -18.03 -12.72 -5.48
CA PHE A 81 -17.51 -13.30 -4.25
C PHE A 81 -16.04 -12.91 -3.97
N LYS A 82 -15.20 -12.95 -5.01
CA LYS A 82 -13.76 -12.66 -4.88
C LYS A 82 -13.50 -11.16 -4.68
N TYR A 83 -14.21 -10.32 -5.43
CA TYR A 83 -14.17 -8.86 -5.23
C TYR A 83 -14.72 -8.49 -3.86
N GLY A 84 -15.83 -9.10 -3.43
CA GLY A 84 -16.46 -8.86 -2.13
C GLY A 84 -15.51 -9.13 -0.96
N ASN A 85 -14.71 -10.20 -1.01
CA ASN A 85 -13.70 -10.47 0.02
C ASN A 85 -12.66 -9.35 0.12
N VAL A 86 -12.13 -8.89 -1.02
CA VAL A 86 -11.13 -7.82 -1.05
C VAL A 86 -11.75 -6.48 -0.63
N ILE A 87 -12.96 -6.17 -1.10
CA ILE A 87 -13.71 -4.97 -0.72
C ILE A 87 -13.97 -4.93 0.78
N LYS A 88 -14.32 -6.08 1.38
CA LYS A 88 -14.48 -6.19 2.84
C LYS A 88 -13.19 -5.84 3.58
N GLU A 89 -12.03 -6.35 3.16
CA GLU A 89 -10.73 -6.01 3.77
C GLU A 89 -10.49 -4.48 3.75
N TYR A 90 -10.84 -3.80 2.64
CA TYR A 90 -10.74 -2.35 2.54
C TYR A 90 -11.75 -1.61 3.41
N HIS A 91 -12.99 -2.12 3.54
CA HIS A 91 -13.98 -1.57 4.45
C HIS A 91 -13.56 -1.70 5.92
N ASP A 92 -12.98 -2.83 6.30
CA ASP A 92 -12.48 -3.04 7.67
C ASP A 92 -11.35 -2.04 7.99
N LYS A 93 -10.39 -1.84 7.07
CA LYS A 93 -9.35 -0.81 7.19
C LYS A 93 -9.93 0.60 7.30
N LEU A 94 -10.93 0.91 6.48
CA LEU A 94 -11.59 2.21 6.47
C LEU A 94 -12.38 2.46 7.76
N ALA A 95 -13.09 1.45 8.27
CA ALA A 95 -13.78 1.52 9.55
C ALA A 95 -12.81 1.77 10.70
N PHE A 96 -11.68 1.06 10.73
CA PHE A 96 -10.61 1.30 11.69
C PHE A 96 -10.13 2.76 11.64
N LEU A 97 -9.74 3.25 10.47
CA LEU A 97 -9.27 4.64 10.31
C LEU A 97 -10.32 5.68 10.70
N LYS A 98 -11.61 5.42 10.50
CA LYS A 98 -12.69 6.34 10.95
C LYS A 98 -12.82 6.40 12.47
N THR A 99 -12.42 5.37 13.21
CA THR A 99 -12.49 5.34 14.68
C THR A 99 -11.30 6.03 15.37
N VAL A 100 -10.20 6.24 14.67
CA VAL A 100 -9.00 6.89 15.22
C VAL A 100 -9.23 8.41 15.31
N GLU A 101 -9.02 9.01 16.49
CA GLU A 101 -9.20 10.46 16.68
C GLU A 101 -8.10 11.30 16.00
N LYS A 102 -6.87 10.79 15.95
CA LYS A 102 -5.70 11.52 15.43
C LYS A 102 -5.53 11.36 13.93
N ASP A 103 -5.25 12.47 13.26
CA ASP A 103 -5.20 12.55 11.81
C ASP A 103 -3.80 12.30 11.21
N ASP A 104 -2.74 12.48 12.01
CA ASP A 104 -1.36 12.29 11.59
C ASP A 104 -0.60 11.27 12.45
N GLU A 105 0.16 10.41 11.76
CA GLU A 105 1.04 9.42 12.36
C GLU A 105 2.25 10.06 13.06
N ASN A 106 2.49 9.66 14.30
CA ASN A 106 3.71 9.90 15.06
C ASN A 106 4.73 8.78 14.84
N SER A 107 5.61 8.99 13.86
CA SER A 107 6.59 7.98 13.45
C SER A 107 7.55 7.54 14.57
N LYS A 108 7.84 8.38 15.57
CA LYS A 108 8.66 7.99 16.73
C LYS A 108 7.94 7.00 17.63
N GLU A 109 6.65 7.23 17.86
CA GLU A 109 5.82 6.34 18.65
C GLU A 109 5.56 5.03 17.92
N LEU A 110 5.34 5.08 16.60
CA LEU A 110 5.26 3.90 15.76
C LEU A 110 6.54 3.05 15.86
N GLU A 111 7.73 3.66 15.76
CA GLU A 111 9.00 2.95 15.90
C GLU A 111 9.15 2.32 17.30
N ARG A 112 8.73 3.01 18.36
CA ARG A 112 8.73 2.48 19.73
C ARG A 112 7.82 1.24 19.86
N LEU A 113 6.60 1.31 19.33
CA LEU A 113 5.63 0.21 19.37
C LEU A 113 6.10 -0.99 18.54
N GLN A 114 6.71 -0.76 17.36
CA GLN A 114 7.35 -1.80 16.57
C GLN A 114 8.50 -2.49 17.31
N LYS A 115 9.31 -1.75 18.10
CA LYS A 115 10.35 -2.35 18.95
C LYS A 115 9.75 -3.24 20.04
N ILE A 116 8.65 -2.82 20.65
CA ILE A 116 7.94 -3.62 21.65
C ILE A 116 7.39 -4.89 21.02
N ALA A 117 6.69 -4.79 19.89
CA ALA A 117 6.13 -5.92 19.18
C ALA A 117 7.21 -6.93 18.78
N PHE A 118 8.33 -6.46 18.23
CA PHE A 118 9.47 -7.30 17.89
C PHE A 118 10.07 -8.04 19.09
N ASN A 119 10.17 -7.38 20.24
CA ASN A 119 10.68 -8.01 21.45
C ASN A 119 9.72 -9.09 21.97
N VAL A 120 8.41 -8.88 21.85
CA VAL A 120 7.39 -9.86 22.23
C VAL A 120 7.41 -11.07 21.29
N GLU A 121 7.49 -10.83 19.98
CA GLU A 121 7.67 -11.86 18.96
C GLU A 121 8.92 -12.70 19.27
N THR A 122 10.06 -12.04 19.53
CA THR A 122 11.32 -12.72 19.88
C THR A 122 11.16 -13.60 21.12
N LYS A 123 10.59 -13.06 22.20
CA LYS A 123 10.35 -13.82 23.44
C LYS A 123 9.40 -15.00 23.24
N THR A 124 8.40 -14.84 22.38
CA THR A 124 7.46 -15.90 22.05
C THR A 124 8.19 -17.05 21.35
N LEU A 125 9.03 -16.73 20.36
CA LEU A 125 9.84 -17.73 19.67
C LEU A 125 10.86 -18.40 20.60
N GLU A 126 11.52 -17.65 21.48
CA GLU A 126 12.43 -18.18 22.50
C GLU A 126 11.72 -19.17 23.42
N SER A 127 10.54 -18.83 23.94
CA SER A 127 9.72 -19.73 24.78
C SER A 127 9.36 -21.01 24.04
N LEU A 128 8.91 -20.89 22.79
CA LEU A 128 8.56 -22.06 21.96
C LEU A 128 9.76 -22.97 21.69
N VAL A 129 10.96 -22.41 21.56
CA VAL A 129 12.20 -23.17 21.41
C VAL A 129 12.58 -23.85 22.72
N ASP A 130 12.58 -23.12 23.83
CA ASP A 130 13.00 -23.62 25.14
C ASP A 130 12.04 -24.72 25.65
N GLU A 131 10.75 -24.60 25.35
CA GLU A 131 9.72 -25.61 25.63
C GLU A 131 9.75 -26.80 24.64
N GLY A 132 10.57 -26.74 23.60
CA GLY A 132 10.67 -27.78 22.58
C GLY A 132 9.43 -27.92 21.68
N GLN A 133 8.58 -26.90 21.60
CA GLN A 133 7.37 -26.90 20.78
C GLN A 133 7.64 -26.69 19.29
N ILE A 134 8.78 -26.09 18.94
CA ILE A 134 9.18 -25.84 17.54
C ILE A 134 10.56 -26.40 17.23
N THR A 135 10.73 -26.95 16.02
CA THR A 135 12.01 -27.49 15.55
C THR A 135 12.87 -26.40 14.90
N ASN A 136 14.17 -26.66 14.72
CA ASN A 136 15.08 -25.77 13.99
C ASN A 136 14.56 -25.42 12.57
N SER A 137 13.99 -26.40 11.87
CA SER A 137 13.47 -26.18 10.52
C SER A 137 12.25 -25.26 10.53
N VAL A 138 11.34 -25.45 11.50
CA VAL A 138 10.15 -24.59 11.63
C VAL A 138 10.54 -23.18 12.05
N LEU A 139 11.48 -23.02 12.98
CA LEU A 139 12.03 -21.72 13.36
C LEU A 139 12.69 -21.03 12.16
N GLU A 140 13.52 -21.74 11.39
CA GLU A 140 14.18 -21.17 10.22
C GLU A 140 13.17 -20.75 9.14
N ASN A 141 12.16 -21.56 8.88
CA ASN A 141 11.07 -21.23 7.97
C ASN A 141 10.29 -19.99 8.46
N TYR A 142 10.00 -19.92 9.76
CA TYR A 142 9.36 -18.75 10.35
C TYR A 142 10.22 -17.50 10.22
N MET A 143 11.51 -17.58 10.55
CA MET A 143 12.42 -16.44 10.48
C MET A 143 12.57 -15.94 9.03
N ARG A 144 12.65 -16.85 8.06
CA ARG A 144 12.66 -16.51 6.63
C ARG A 144 11.36 -15.82 6.21
N TYR A 145 10.21 -16.32 6.66
CA TYR A 145 8.91 -15.70 6.41
C TYR A 145 8.80 -14.32 7.07
N ALA A 146 9.08 -14.20 8.37
CA ALA A 146 9.01 -12.94 9.11
C ALA A 146 10.03 -11.89 8.62
N GLU A 147 11.20 -12.31 8.12
CA GLU A 147 12.19 -11.45 7.46
C GLU A 147 11.68 -10.91 6.12
N ARG A 148 10.85 -11.66 5.39
CA ARG A 148 10.21 -11.22 4.15
C ARG A 148 8.99 -10.33 4.41
N THR A 149 8.16 -10.64 5.40
CA THR A 149 6.93 -9.89 5.70
C THR A 149 7.19 -8.63 6.54
N GLN A 150 8.19 -7.83 6.17
CA GLN A 150 8.82 -6.81 7.03
C GLN A 150 7.91 -5.79 7.70
N VAL A 151 7.66 -6.02 8.99
CA VAL A 151 7.45 -5.00 10.04
C VAL A 151 8.80 -4.30 10.38
N TYR A 152 9.77 -4.31 9.46
CA TYR A 152 11.16 -3.88 9.64
C TYR A 152 11.56 -2.75 8.70
N ARG A 153 10.64 -1.83 8.42
CA ARG A 153 10.89 -0.73 7.46
C ARG A 153 12.03 0.23 7.84
N GLN A 154 12.63 0.10 9.02
CA GLN A 154 13.85 0.81 9.42
C GLN A 154 14.88 -0.11 10.10
N ALA A 155 15.00 -1.36 9.66
CA ALA A 155 16.18 -2.13 10.04
C ALA A 155 17.40 -1.55 9.33
N SER A 156 18.13 -0.66 10.02
CA SER A 156 19.58 -0.48 9.81
C SER A 156 20.20 -1.87 9.58
N LEU A 157 21.21 -1.98 8.73
CA LEU A 157 21.94 -3.23 8.44
C LEU A 157 22.26 -4.04 9.72
N ILE A 158 22.43 -3.33 10.85
CA ILE A 158 22.58 -3.84 12.22
C ILE A 158 21.42 -4.75 12.67
N ARG A 159 20.16 -4.42 12.39
CA ARG A 159 19.00 -5.21 12.84
C ARG A 159 18.85 -6.52 12.06
N ARG A 160 19.18 -6.52 10.76
CA ARG A 160 19.33 -7.75 9.96
C ARG A 160 20.44 -8.64 10.52
N MET A 161 21.58 -8.02 10.86
CA MET A 161 22.70 -8.72 11.48
C MET A 161 22.34 -9.29 12.87
N ILE A 162 21.57 -8.56 13.69
CA ILE A 162 21.05 -9.05 14.98
C ILE A 162 20.11 -10.23 14.77
N VAL A 163 19.21 -10.17 13.79
CA VAL A 163 18.29 -11.28 13.46
C VAL A 163 19.06 -12.53 13.03
N LEU A 164 20.07 -12.38 12.17
CA LEU A 164 20.94 -13.48 11.72
C LEU A 164 21.76 -14.08 12.88
N LEU A 165 22.39 -13.23 13.69
CA LEU A 165 23.16 -13.67 14.87
C LEU A 165 22.27 -14.34 15.90
N ARG A 166 21.03 -13.86 16.10
CA ARG A 166 20.06 -14.48 17.01
C ARG A 166 19.53 -15.80 16.49
N GLY A 167 19.20 -15.90 15.21
CA GLY A 167 18.86 -17.17 14.57
C GLY A 167 19.97 -18.20 14.78
N ALA A 168 21.23 -17.78 14.64
CA ALA A 168 22.39 -18.63 14.92
C ALA A 168 22.54 -19.02 16.41
N LEU A 169 22.18 -18.13 17.35
CA LEU A 169 22.21 -18.41 18.80
C LEU A 169 21.06 -19.33 19.24
N LEU A 170 19.83 -19.09 18.79
CA LEU A 170 18.69 -19.97 19.09
C LEU A 170 18.93 -21.37 18.51
N LYS A 171 19.52 -21.47 17.32
CA LYS A 171 19.92 -22.75 16.70
C LYS A 171 20.85 -23.60 17.58
N ARG A 172 21.68 -22.97 18.42
CA ARG A 172 22.57 -23.66 19.37
C ARG A 172 21.85 -24.18 20.62
N ARG A 173 20.65 -23.66 20.94
CA ARG A 173 19.86 -24.03 22.12
C ARG A 173 18.80 -25.09 21.85
N VAL A 174 18.49 -25.36 20.59
CA VAL A 174 17.53 -26.42 20.23
C VAL A 174 18.14 -27.79 20.53
N GLN A 175 17.59 -28.48 21.52
CA GLN A 175 17.90 -29.89 21.75
C GLN A 175 17.46 -30.69 20.52
N THR A 176 18.42 -31.35 19.89
CA THR A 176 18.22 -32.25 18.76
C THR A 176 17.31 -33.41 19.18
N ARG A 177 15.99 -33.27 19.01
CA ARG A 177 15.14 -34.40 18.67
C ARG A 177 14.95 -34.39 17.17
N VAL A 178 15.57 -35.38 16.55
CA VAL A 178 15.37 -35.75 15.16
C VAL A 178 13.93 -36.28 15.04
N ASN A 179 12.97 -35.39 14.83
CA ASN A 179 11.77 -35.79 14.10
C ASN A 179 12.06 -35.52 12.63
N SER A 180 12.49 -36.60 11.98
CA SER A 180 12.62 -36.78 10.54
C SER A 180 11.30 -36.50 9.84
N ALA A 181 10.97 -35.23 9.71
CA ALA A 181 9.83 -34.74 8.98
C ALA A 181 10.31 -33.83 7.83
N SER A 182 11.50 -34.16 7.31
CA SER A 182 12.21 -33.50 6.20
C SER A 182 11.55 -33.70 4.83
N SER A 183 10.24 -33.94 4.83
CA SER A 183 9.34 -33.85 3.67
C SER A 183 7.91 -33.63 4.15
N LEU A 184 7.68 -32.69 5.08
CA LEU A 184 6.32 -32.27 5.37
C LEU A 184 5.75 -31.63 4.10
N SER A 185 4.54 -32.09 3.72
CA SER A 185 3.73 -31.44 2.70
C SER A 185 3.75 -29.92 2.92
N VAL A 186 3.80 -29.14 1.83
CA VAL A 186 3.74 -27.67 1.90
C VAL A 186 2.58 -27.21 2.81
N THR A 187 1.47 -27.96 2.83
CA THR A 187 0.33 -27.74 3.74
C THR A 187 0.69 -27.74 5.22
N ASP A 188 1.51 -28.70 5.65
CA ASP A 188 1.78 -28.95 7.06
C ASP A 188 2.76 -27.91 7.58
N ASN A 189 3.76 -27.55 6.76
CA ASN A 189 4.64 -26.42 7.04
C ASN A 189 3.87 -25.11 7.16
N LEU A 190 2.92 -24.85 6.26
CA LEU A 190 2.07 -23.65 6.33
C LEU A 190 1.18 -23.64 7.58
N MET A 191 0.65 -24.80 7.97
CA MET A 191 -0.20 -24.92 9.15
C MET A 191 0.58 -24.66 10.44
N GLU A 192 1.81 -25.18 10.55
CA GLU A 192 2.72 -24.88 11.66
C GLU A 192 3.12 -23.40 11.69
N LEU A 193 3.45 -22.80 10.54
CA LEU A 193 3.73 -21.36 10.45
C LEU A 193 2.53 -20.51 10.88
N ASN A 194 1.31 -20.89 10.45
CA ASN A 194 0.08 -20.18 10.81
C ASN A 194 -0.17 -20.27 12.32
N LYS A 195 0.02 -21.45 12.92
CA LYS A 195 -0.09 -21.66 14.37
C LYS A 195 0.86 -20.74 15.16
N ILE A 196 2.13 -20.66 14.73
CA ILE A 196 3.11 -19.78 15.37
C ILE A 196 2.73 -18.31 15.18
N ASN A 197 2.36 -17.89 13.97
CA ASN A 197 1.95 -16.51 13.70
C ASN A 197 0.71 -16.09 14.51
N LYS A 198 -0.26 -16.99 14.70
CA LYS A 198 -1.42 -16.75 15.58
C LYS A 198 -1.00 -16.51 17.03
N LEU A 199 -0.09 -17.31 17.55
CA LEU A 199 0.42 -17.14 18.92
C LEU A 199 1.20 -15.83 19.07
N VAL A 200 2.07 -15.52 18.10
CA VAL A 200 2.84 -14.27 18.06
C VAL A 200 1.89 -13.07 18.02
N HIS A 201 0.91 -13.07 17.11
CA HIS A 201 -0.08 -12.00 17.01
C HIS A 201 -0.84 -11.82 18.31
N TYR A 202 -1.34 -12.90 18.92
CA TYR A 202 -2.04 -12.83 20.20
C TYR A 202 -1.17 -12.17 21.29
N ASN A 203 0.08 -12.62 21.43
CA ASN A 203 1.00 -12.06 22.42
C ASN A 203 1.34 -10.60 22.15
N VAL A 204 1.56 -10.23 20.89
CA VAL A 204 1.86 -8.86 20.46
C VAL A 204 0.66 -7.96 20.76
N VAL A 205 -0.54 -8.31 20.31
CA VAL A 205 -1.77 -7.53 20.54
C VAL A 205 -2.03 -7.40 22.04
N SER A 206 -1.89 -8.48 22.80
CA SER A 206 -2.07 -8.47 24.27
C SER A 206 -1.06 -7.56 24.99
N ARG A 207 0.16 -7.41 24.44
CA ARG A 207 1.16 -6.49 25.00
C ARG A 207 0.91 -5.05 24.58
N LEU A 208 0.53 -4.81 23.33
CA LEU A 208 0.29 -3.47 22.78
C LEU A 208 -1.01 -2.85 23.29
N SER A 209 -2.03 -3.67 23.57
CA SER A 209 -3.27 -3.21 24.21
C SER A 209 -3.00 -2.53 25.56
N LYS A 210 -1.98 -2.99 26.30
CA LYS A 210 -1.53 -2.38 27.56
C LYS A 210 -0.78 -1.05 27.38
N GLU A 211 -0.25 -0.77 26.19
CA GLU A 211 0.42 0.50 25.84
C GLU A 211 -0.55 1.47 25.14
N THR A 212 -1.80 1.06 24.95
CA THR A 212 -2.77 1.84 24.18
C THR A 212 -3.26 3.03 25.00
N THR A 213 -3.10 4.20 24.41
CA THR A 213 -3.54 5.51 24.91
C THR A 213 -4.33 6.19 23.80
N LYS A 214 -5.10 7.23 24.11
CA LYS A 214 -5.87 7.97 23.10
C LYS A 214 -4.99 8.50 21.95
N ASP A 215 -3.77 8.94 22.26
CA ASP A 215 -2.86 9.58 21.31
C ASP A 215 -2.12 8.59 20.38
N ASN A 216 -1.98 7.32 20.76
CA ASN A 216 -1.23 6.31 20.00
C ASN A 216 -2.10 5.18 19.43
N THR A 217 -3.42 5.35 19.43
CA THR A 217 -4.37 4.36 18.90
C THR A 217 -4.12 4.04 17.43
N LEU A 218 -3.73 5.04 16.63
CA LEU A 218 -3.39 4.88 15.23
C LEU A 218 -2.19 3.94 15.06
N GLU A 219 -1.10 4.24 15.75
CA GLU A 219 0.17 3.52 15.64
C GLU A 219 0.06 2.11 16.21
N VAL A 220 -0.70 1.91 17.30
CA VAL A 220 -1.00 0.57 17.82
C VAL A 220 -1.75 -0.25 16.79
N GLY A 221 -2.81 0.30 16.19
CA GLY A 221 -3.56 -0.41 15.17
C GLY A 221 -2.74 -0.74 13.93
N MET A 222 -1.91 0.19 13.46
CA MET A 222 -0.97 -0.07 12.35
C MET A 222 -0.05 -1.27 12.62
N VAL A 223 0.50 -1.39 13.83
CA VAL A 223 1.35 -2.53 14.18
C VAL A 223 0.53 -3.82 14.28
N CYS A 224 -0.63 -3.78 14.94
CA CYS A 224 -1.52 -4.94 15.08
C CYS A 224 -2.00 -5.48 13.73
N ASP A 225 -2.45 -4.59 12.83
CA ASP A 225 -2.86 -4.91 11.47
C ASP A 225 -1.72 -5.60 10.71
N GLY A 226 -0.48 -5.13 10.90
CA GLY A 226 0.65 -5.73 10.23
C GLY A 226 0.95 -7.17 10.67
N TYR A 227 0.67 -7.51 11.92
CA TYR A 227 0.74 -8.90 12.39
C TYR A 227 -0.49 -9.72 11.98
N LEU A 228 -1.67 -9.10 11.87
CA LEU A 228 -2.88 -9.76 11.41
C LEU A 228 -2.76 -10.20 9.95
N MET A 229 -2.27 -9.32 9.08
CA MET A 229 -2.08 -9.62 7.67
C MET A 229 -1.15 -10.82 7.43
N ARG A 230 -0.15 -11.04 8.30
CA ARG A 230 0.70 -12.25 8.26
C ARG A 230 -0.12 -13.53 8.41
N ILE A 231 -1.07 -13.54 9.33
CA ILE A 231 -1.95 -14.69 9.57
C ILE A 231 -2.89 -14.90 8.39
N GLU A 232 -3.50 -13.83 7.90
CA GLU A 232 -4.45 -13.90 6.79
C GLU A 232 -3.79 -14.46 5.53
N ASN A 233 -2.57 -14.02 5.22
CA ASN A 233 -1.77 -14.54 4.13
C ASN A 233 -1.42 -16.02 4.28
N LEU A 234 -1.24 -16.51 5.52
CA LEU A 234 -0.95 -17.91 5.82
C LEU A 234 -2.20 -18.83 5.76
N THR A 235 -3.35 -18.33 5.30
CA THR A 235 -4.59 -19.11 5.21
C THR A 235 -4.60 -19.99 3.94
N PRO A 236 -4.94 -21.30 4.03
CA PRO A 236 -4.92 -22.22 2.89
C PRO A 236 -5.68 -21.73 1.63
N SER A 237 -6.79 -21.01 1.81
CA SER A 237 -7.58 -20.44 0.71
C SER A 237 -6.80 -19.45 -0.17
N ASN A 238 -5.72 -18.85 0.35
CA ASN A 238 -4.87 -17.94 -0.41
C ASN A 238 -3.78 -18.67 -1.21
N PHE A 239 -3.29 -19.82 -0.75
CA PHE A 239 -2.23 -20.61 -1.43
C PHE A 239 -2.77 -21.53 -2.53
N PHE A 240 -3.96 -22.09 -2.36
CA PHE A 240 -4.53 -23.06 -3.31
C PHE A 240 -5.36 -22.42 -4.43
N ASN A 241 -5.24 -21.11 -4.66
CA ASN A 241 -5.94 -20.46 -5.76
C ASN A 241 -5.28 -20.84 -7.10
N SER A 242 -6.06 -21.53 -7.94
CA SER A 242 -5.70 -21.97 -9.28
C SER A 242 -5.29 -20.78 -10.17
N ALA A 243 -4.47 -21.07 -11.19
CA ALA A 243 -3.96 -20.14 -12.22
C ALA A 243 -5.06 -19.55 -13.14
N SER A 244 -6.15 -19.04 -12.56
CA SER A 244 -7.22 -18.32 -13.25
C SER A 244 -6.95 -16.82 -13.24
N GLU A 245 -7.41 -16.12 -14.28
CA GLU A 245 -7.20 -14.67 -14.45
C GLU A 245 -7.87 -13.80 -13.38
N ASP A 246 -8.77 -14.34 -12.55
CA ASP A 246 -9.46 -13.65 -11.46
C ASP A 246 -9.10 -14.25 -10.10
N THR A 247 -7.82 -14.45 -9.82
CA THR A 247 -7.40 -14.81 -8.46
C THR A 247 -7.57 -13.62 -7.53
N ILE A 248 -7.91 -13.88 -6.26
CA ILE A 248 -7.98 -12.85 -5.21
C ILE A 248 -6.70 -12.00 -5.20
N THR A 249 -5.55 -12.62 -5.43
CA THR A 249 -4.26 -11.94 -5.48
C THR A 249 -4.14 -10.95 -6.63
N LYS A 250 -4.66 -11.27 -7.84
CA LYS A 250 -4.66 -10.31 -8.96
C LYS A 250 -5.61 -9.13 -8.69
N ILE A 251 -6.75 -9.38 -8.04
CA ILE A 251 -7.67 -8.32 -7.60
C ILE A 251 -6.96 -7.40 -6.60
N LYS A 252 -6.24 -7.96 -5.61
CA LYS A 252 -5.41 -7.21 -4.66
C LYS A 252 -4.32 -6.39 -5.35
N LEU A 253 -3.61 -6.94 -6.34
CA LEU A 253 -2.62 -6.19 -7.13
C LEU A 253 -3.25 -5.05 -7.93
N ASN A 254 -4.42 -5.25 -8.52
CA ASN A 254 -5.13 -4.21 -9.23
C ASN A 254 -5.57 -3.08 -8.28
N ALA A 255 -6.03 -3.43 -7.08
CA ALA A 255 -6.34 -2.45 -6.04
C ALA A 255 -5.11 -1.62 -5.64
N LEU A 256 -3.93 -2.23 -5.51
CA LEU A 256 -2.68 -1.50 -5.23
C LEU A 256 -2.27 -0.55 -6.35
N ARG A 257 -2.40 -1.00 -7.61
CA ARG A 257 -2.15 -0.14 -8.77
C ARG A 257 -3.06 1.07 -8.74
N GLU A 258 -4.32 0.88 -8.38
CA GLU A 258 -5.30 1.95 -8.26
C GLU A 258 -4.94 2.90 -7.10
N GLN A 259 -4.56 2.38 -5.92
CA GLN A 259 -4.05 3.20 -4.82
C GLN A 259 -2.88 4.09 -5.25
N ARG A 260 -1.92 3.54 -6.01
CA ARG A 260 -0.78 4.31 -6.55
C ARG A 260 -1.23 5.36 -7.55
N ARG A 261 -2.20 5.05 -8.40
CA ARG A 261 -2.76 5.99 -9.38
C ARG A 261 -3.39 7.19 -8.66
N ILE A 262 -4.25 6.93 -7.69
CA ILE A 262 -4.92 7.98 -6.89
C ILE A 262 -3.88 8.79 -6.11
N LEU A 263 -2.89 8.15 -5.47
CA LEU A 263 -1.85 8.89 -4.76
C LEU A 263 -1.03 9.79 -5.69
N ARG A 264 -0.73 9.37 -6.93
CA ARG A 264 -0.07 10.25 -7.90
C ARG A 264 -0.94 11.44 -8.25
N GLU A 265 -2.23 11.22 -8.49
CA GLU A 265 -3.20 12.28 -8.76
C GLU A 265 -3.27 13.30 -7.61
N LEU A 266 -3.29 12.85 -6.36
CA LEU A 266 -3.26 13.71 -5.17
C LEU A 266 -1.96 14.52 -5.02
N ILE A 267 -0.84 13.99 -5.52
CA ILE A 267 0.45 14.69 -5.52
C ILE A 267 0.49 15.71 -6.66
N ASP A 268 0.05 15.32 -7.87
CA ASP A 268 0.07 16.18 -9.05
C ASP A 268 -0.90 17.37 -8.91
N THR A 269 -1.94 17.22 -8.08
CA THR A 269 -2.92 18.27 -7.75
C THR A 269 -2.55 19.08 -6.50
N ASP A 270 -1.39 18.84 -5.90
CA ASP A 270 -0.93 19.45 -4.63
C ASP A 270 -1.92 19.27 -3.45
N GLU A 271 -2.81 18.27 -3.47
CA GLU A 271 -3.77 18.01 -2.39
C GLU A 271 -3.10 17.45 -1.13
N VAL A 272 -1.94 16.79 -1.31
CA VAL A 272 -1.15 16.13 -0.26
C VAL A 272 0.28 16.68 -0.24
N SER A 273 0.79 17.02 0.94
CA SER A 273 2.18 17.47 1.11
C SER A 273 3.21 16.36 0.85
N GLU A 274 4.43 16.71 0.46
CA GLU A 274 5.50 15.72 0.17
C GLU A 274 5.75 14.76 1.35
N GLY A 275 5.74 15.26 2.58
CA GLY A 275 5.91 14.44 3.78
C GLY A 275 4.76 13.43 3.98
N THR A 276 3.52 13.85 3.70
CA THR A 276 2.34 12.97 3.80
C THR A 276 2.32 11.96 2.64
N ALA A 277 2.70 12.40 1.44
CA ALA A 277 2.86 11.54 0.28
C ALA A 277 3.91 10.45 0.51
N LEU A 278 5.02 10.77 1.20
CA LEU A 278 6.01 9.78 1.61
C LEU A 278 5.38 8.71 2.52
N LYS A 279 4.67 9.12 3.58
CA LYS A 279 3.98 8.20 4.50
C LYS A 279 2.94 7.32 3.78
N LEU A 280 2.18 7.89 2.83
CA LEU A 280 1.21 7.13 2.03
C LEU A 280 1.88 6.15 1.07
N ARG A 281 2.96 6.56 0.39
CA ARG A 281 3.77 5.66 -0.45
C ARG A 281 4.29 4.50 0.37
N GLU A 282 4.75 4.79 1.58
CA GLU A 282 5.15 3.79 2.53
C GLU A 282 3.97 2.84 2.82
N ALA A 283 2.83 3.32 3.30
CA ALA A 283 1.67 2.47 3.58
C ALA A 283 1.26 1.56 2.39
N ILE A 284 1.23 2.10 1.16
CA ILE A 284 0.91 1.32 -0.05
C ILE A 284 1.98 0.27 -0.36
N ASN A 285 3.26 0.65 -0.30
CA ASN A 285 4.38 -0.27 -0.52
C ASN A 285 4.37 -1.41 0.54
N TYR A 286 3.86 -1.14 1.75
CA TYR A 286 3.68 -2.17 2.78
C TYR A 286 2.63 -3.19 2.34
N ASP A 287 1.43 -2.72 1.97
CA ASP A 287 0.37 -3.59 1.46
C ASP A 287 0.86 -4.43 0.26
N GLU A 288 1.66 -3.84 -0.65
CA GLU A 288 2.22 -4.52 -1.82
C GLU A 288 3.19 -5.64 -1.45
N MET A 289 4.15 -5.38 -0.58
CA MET A 289 5.12 -6.40 -0.16
C MET A 289 4.41 -7.59 0.48
N VAL A 290 3.38 -7.32 1.30
CA VAL A 290 2.56 -8.35 1.94
C VAL A 290 1.83 -9.21 0.90
N ILE A 291 1.33 -8.60 -0.19
CA ILE A 291 0.66 -9.34 -1.27
C ILE A 291 1.67 -10.12 -2.13
N VAL A 292 2.82 -9.54 -2.47
CA VAL A 292 3.86 -10.20 -3.28
C VAL A 292 4.45 -11.41 -2.55
N ASP A 293 4.63 -11.33 -1.23
CA ASP A 293 5.11 -12.44 -0.41
C ASP A 293 4.13 -13.64 -0.41
N SER A 294 2.83 -13.39 -0.59
CA SER A 294 1.84 -14.46 -0.76
C SER A 294 1.93 -15.20 -2.12
N MET A 295 2.68 -14.66 -3.09
CA MET A 295 2.83 -15.24 -4.44
C MET A 295 4.10 -16.09 -4.62
N THR A 296 5.08 -15.99 -3.71
CA THR A 296 6.39 -16.66 -3.81
C THR A 296 6.54 -17.79 -2.82
#